data_AF-E0WBF9-F1
#
_entry.id   AF-E0WBF9-F1
#
_cell.length_a   1.000
_cell.length_b   1.000
_cell.length_c   1.000
_cell.angle_alpha   90.00
_cell.angle_beta   90.00
_cell.angle_gamma   90.00
#
_symmetry.space_group_name_H-M   'P 1'
#
loop_
_entity.id
_entity.type
_entity.pdbx_description
1 polymer ?
#
loop_
_entity_poly.entity_id
_entity_poly.type
_entity_poly.pdbx_seq_one_letter_code
_entity_poly.pdbx_strand_id
1 'polypeptide(L)'
;HTDVYFWEAKGQTPVFPRILGHEAGGIVESVGEGVTELVPGDHVLPVFTGECKECAHCMSEESNLCDLLRINVDRGVMIGDGQSRFTIDGKPIFHFVGTSTFSEYTVIHVGCLAK
;
A
#
# COMPACT_ATOMS: atom_id res chain seq x y z
N HIS A 1 8.97 3.31 -13.50
CA HIS A 1 10.40 2.89 -13.47
C HIS A 1 10.75 2.19 -12.15
N THR A 2 10.19 2.65 -11.03
CA THR A 2 10.34 2.03 -9.70
C THR A 2 10.03 0.54 -9.72
N ASP A 3 8.91 0.10 -10.30
CA ASP A 3 8.55 -1.33 -10.34
C ASP A 3 9.62 -2.17 -11.02
N VAL A 4 10.16 -1.70 -12.15
CA VAL A 4 11.24 -2.37 -12.90
C VAL A 4 12.50 -2.47 -12.04
N TYR A 5 12.89 -1.39 -11.35
CA TYR A 5 14.08 -1.38 -10.49
C TYR A 5 14.01 -2.46 -9.40
N PHE A 6 12.84 -2.62 -8.77
CA PHE A 6 12.60 -3.62 -7.73
C PHE A 6 12.39 -5.03 -8.28
N TRP A 7 11.78 -5.16 -9.46
CA TRP A 7 11.65 -6.42 -10.18
C TRP A 7 13.02 -6.99 -10.57
N GLU A 8 13.93 -6.14 -11.06
CA GLU A 8 15.30 -6.51 -11.42
C GLU A 8 16.20 -6.73 -10.19
N ALA A 9 15.67 -6.55 -8.97
CA ALA A 9 16.40 -6.68 -7.72
C ALA A 9 17.69 -5.83 -7.65
N LYS A 10 17.64 -4.61 -8.20
CA LYS A 10 18.81 -3.71 -8.21
C LYS A 10 19.04 -3.11 -6.82
N GLY A 11 20.19 -3.41 -6.21
CA GLY A 11 20.74 -2.66 -5.07
C GLY A 11 19.96 -2.70 -3.74
N GLN A 12 18.90 -3.51 -3.62
CA GLN A 12 18.12 -3.70 -2.41
C GLN A 12 17.87 -5.17 -2.11
N THR A 13 17.39 -5.48 -0.91
CA THR A 13 17.05 -6.85 -0.51
C THR A 13 15.97 -7.41 -1.45
N PRO A 14 16.23 -8.50 -2.18
CA PRO A 14 15.22 -9.09 -3.06
C PRO A 14 14.07 -9.70 -2.23
N VAL A 15 12.83 -9.33 -2.54
CA VAL A 15 11.62 -9.87 -1.89
C VAL A 15 10.72 -10.48 -2.95
N PHE A 16 10.60 -11.81 -2.95
CA PHE A 16 9.79 -12.58 -3.92
C PHE A 16 9.16 -13.81 -3.25
N PRO A 17 8.00 -14.31 -3.74
CA PRO A 17 7.18 -13.76 -4.83
C PRO A 17 6.46 -12.47 -4.41
N ARG A 18 6.25 -11.53 -5.33
CA ARG A 18 5.74 -10.19 -5.03
C ARG A 18 4.83 -9.66 -6.14
N ILE A 19 3.70 -9.05 -5.78
CA ILE A 19 2.87 -8.28 -6.72
C ILE A 19 3.35 -6.83 -6.70
N LEU A 20 3.76 -6.32 -7.85
CA LEU A 20 4.27 -4.95 -8.02
C LEU A 20 3.13 -3.99 -8.39
N GLY A 21 3.48 -2.79 -8.86
CA GLY A 21 2.53 -1.77 -9.25
C GLY A 21 2.20 -0.84 -8.09
N HIS A 22 2.28 0.46 -8.35
CA HIS A 22 1.97 1.52 -7.40
C HIS A 22 1.27 2.73 -8.02
N GLU A 23 0.94 2.64 -9.31
CA GLU A 23 0.16 3.64 -10.05
C GLU A 23 -1.12 2.94 -10.54
N ALA A 24 -2.27 3.39 -10.05
CA ALA A 24 -3.58 2.88 -10.48
C ALA A 24 -4.70 3.85 -10.11
N GLY A 25 -5.88 3.62 -10.69
CA GLY A 25 -7.16 4.09 -10.18
C GLY A 25 -8.12 2.92 -10.07
N GLY A 26 -9.03 2.97 -9.10
CA GLY A 26 -9.95 1.88 -8.83
C GLY A 26 -11.21 2.35 -8.13
N ILE A 27 -12.05 1.39 -7.77
CA ILE A 27 -13.29 1.60 -7.03
C ILE A 27 -13.20 0.78 -5.75
N VAL A 28 -13.54 1.38 -4.61
CA VAL A 28 -13.59 0.69 -3.32
C VAL A 28 -14.63 -0.41 -3.39
N GLU A 29 -14.21 -1.66 -3.17
CA GLU A 29 -15.10 -2.82 -3.11
C GLU A 29 -15.67 -3.00 -1.70
N SER A 30 -14.81 -2.98 -0.68
CA SER A 30 -15.17 -3.08 0.73
C SER A 30 -14.16 -2.33 1.60
N VAL A 31 -14.54 -2.07 2.86
CA VAL A 31 -13.67 -1.41 3.86
C VAL A 31 -13.58 -2.24 5.13
N GLY A 32 -12.44 -2.15 5.82
CA GLY A 32 -12.22 -2.80 7.10
C GLY A 32 -12.94 -2.10 8.26
N GLU A 33 -13.01 -2.77 9.40
CA GLU A 33 -13.54 -2.18 10.65
C GLU A 33 -12.80 -0.89 11.01
N GLY A 34 -13.55 0.15 11.42
CA GLY A 34 -13.01 1.45 11.80
C GLY A 34 -12.73 2.42 10.65
N VAL A 35 -12.80 1.98 9.39
CA VAL A 35 -12.70 2.89 8.24
C VAL A 35 -13.99 3.69 8.10
N THR A 36 -13.90 5.02 8.20
CA THR A 36 -15.04 5.95 8.12
C THR A 36 -14.97 6.90 6.93
N GLU A 37 -13.79 7.08 6.33
CA GLU A 37 -13.55 8.08 5.28
C GLU A 37 -13.88 7.60 3.86
N LEU A 38 -13.98 6.27 3.68
CA LEU A 38 -14.27 5.62 2.41
C LEU A 38 -15.46 4.68 2.56
N VAL A 39 -16.22 4.52 1.49
CA VAL A 39 -17.31 3.55 1.38
C VAL A 39 -17.24 2.78 0.06
N PRO A 40 -17.83 1.58 -0.04
CA PRO A 40 -17.97 0.87 -1.31
C PRO A 40 -18.54 1.77 -2.42
N GLY A 41 -17.93 1.72 -3.59
CA GLY A 41 -18.29 2.54 -4.75
C GLY A 41 -17.51 3.85 -4.90
N ASP A 42 -16.77 4.29 -3.87
CA ASP A 42 -15.88 5.45 -4.01
C ASP A 42 -14.78 5.17 -5.04
N HIS A 43 -14.56 6.12 -5.95
CA HIS A 43 -13.40 6.09 -6.84
C HIS A 43 -12.17 6.54 -6.06
N VAL A 44 -11.06 5.84 -6.19
CA VAL A 44 -9.85 6.10 -5.40
C VAL A 44 -8.58 5.93 -6.21
N LEU A 45 -7.53 6.63 -5.78
CA LEU A 45 -6.15 6.47 -6.22
C LEU A 45 -5.31 5.90 -5.07
N PRO A 46 -4.74 4.69 -5.23
CA PRO A 46 -3.65 4.20 -4.40
C PRO A 46 -2.41 5.11 -4.45
N VAL A 47 -1.86 5.44 -3.29
CA VAL A 47 -0.60 6.20 -3.16
C VAL A 47 0.41 5.37 -2.37
N PHE A 48 1.65 5.27 -2.88
CA PHE A 48 2.73 4.47 -2.28
C PHE A 48 3.25 4.98 -0.93
N THR A 49 2.78 6.15 -0.50
CA THR A 49 2.99 6.77 0.80
C THR A 49 1.63 7.29 1.26
N GLY A 50 1.39 7.29 2.57
CA GLY A 50 0.09 7.69 3.11
C GLY A 50 0.17 8.86 4.09
N GLU A 51 -1.00 9.21 4.60
CA GLU A 51 -1.24 10.27 5.57
C GLU A 51 -2.14 9.72 6.69
N CYS A 52 -1.60 9.60 7.91
CA CYS A 52 -2.37 9.09 9.05
C CYS A 52 -3.12 10.19 9.81
N LYS A 53 -2.89 11.47 9.46
CA LYS A 53 -3.54 12.66 10.06
C LYS A 53 -3.27 12.94 11.53
N GLU A 54 -2.52 12.06 12.22
CA GLU A 54 -2.33 12.16 13.67
C GLU A 54 -0.84 12.27 14.08
N CYS A 55 0.11 11.89 13.22
CA CYS A 55 1.53 11.96 13.56
C CYS A 55 2.09 13.39 13.41
N ALA A 56 3.24 13.67 14.04
CA ALA A 56 3.85 15.00 14.02
C ALA A 56 4.10 15.52 12.60
N HIS A 57 4.50 14.64 11.67
CA HIS A 57 4.66 14.99 10.26
C HIS A 57 3.34 15.32 9.56
N CYS A 58 2.24 14.61 9.83
CA CYS A 58 0.93 14.91 9.22
C CYS A 58 0.30 16.19 9.80
N MET A 59 0.60 16.51 11.06
CA MET A 59 0.16 17.73 11.72
C MET A 59 1.01 18.96 11.36
N SER A 60 2.12 18.77 10.65
CA SER A 60 3.01 19.84 10.21
C SER A 60 2.57 20.38 8.84
N GLU A 61 2.66 21.71 8.67
CA GLU A 61 2.43 22.35 7.37
C GLU A 61 3.59 22.14 6.38
N GLU A 62 4.74 21.64 6.85
CA GLU A 62 5.97 21.58 6.08
C GLU A 62 6.29 20.18 5.51
N SER A 63 5.59 19.13 5.96
CA SER A 63 5.97 17.75 5.68
C SER A 63 4.81 16.89 5.19
N ASN A 64 5.12 15.93 4.33
CA ASN A 64 4.22 14.86 3.89
C ASN A 64 4.76 13.46 4.25
N LEU A 65 5.80 13.38 5.08
CA LEU A 65 6.51 12.14 5.42
C LEU A 65 5.90 11.47 6.65
N CYS A 66 4.65 11.02 6.54
CA CYS A 66 3.92 10.35 7.63
C CYS A 66 4.77 9.31 8.37
N ASP A 67 4.86 9.39 9.69
CA ASP A 67 5.67 8.46 10.50
C ASP A 67 5.21 7.01 10.36
N LEU A 68 3.90 6.82 10.23
CA LEU A 68 3.28 5.50 10.13
C LEU A 68 3.30 4.96 8.69
N LEU A 69 2.94 5.80 7.73
CA LEU A 69 2.57 5.41 6.37
C LEU A 69 3.56 5.85 5.29
N ARG A 70 4.71 6.43 5.66
CA ARG A 70 5.78 6.69 4.69
C ARG A 70 6.19 5.43 3.93
N ILE A 71 6.67 5.63 2.71
CA ILE A 71 7.13 4.56 1.82
C ILE A 71 8.09 3.62 2.55
N ASN A 72 7.82 2.32 2.43
CA ASN A 72 8.72 1.26 2.87
C ASN A 72 8.76 0.19 1.79
N VAL A 73 9.95 0.05 1.19
CA VAL A 73 10.20 -0.80 0.02
C VAL A 73 10.50 -2.25 0.40
N ASP A 74 10.94 -2.50 1.64
CA ASP A 74 11.21 -3.83 2.18
C ASP A 74 9.95 -4.50 2.77
N ARG A 75 8.95 -3.70 3.16
CA ARG A 75 7.70 -4.20 3.73
C ARG A 75 6.86 -4.92 2.67
N GLY A 76 6.70 -6.23 2.86
CA GLY A 76 5.88 -7.11 2.02
C GLY A 76 4.50 -7.46 2.59
N VAL A 77 4.10 -6.85 3.70
CA VAL A 77 2.93 -7.24 4.50
C VAL A 77 2.15 -6.03 5.02
N MET A 78 0.92 -6.25 5.47
CA MET A 78 0.07 -5.18 6.04
C MET A 78 0.58 -4.75 7.43
N ILE A 79 0.42 -3.46 7.75
CA ILE A 79 0.88 -2.89 9.03
C ILE A 79 0.08 -3.43 10.22
N GLY A 80 -1.21 -3.73 10.02
CA GLY A 80 -2.11 -4.12 11.12
C GLY A 80 -1.81 -5.48 11.74
N ASP A 81 -1.33 -6.45 10.97
CA ASP A 81 -1.11 -7.83 11.43
C ASP A 81 0.19 -8.48 10.94
N GLY A 82 0.98 -7.78 10.13
CA GLY A 82 2.21 -8.32 9.56
C GLY A 82 1.99 -9.47 8.58
N GLN A 83 0.77 -9.65 8.05
CA GLN A 83 0.46 -10.69 7.06
C GLN A 83 0.25 -10.12 5.66
N SER A 84 0.50 -10.94 4.63
CA SER A 84 0.04 -10.61 3.28
C SER A 84 -1.47 -10.84 3.14
N ARG A 85 -2.07 -10.21 2.14
CA ARG A 85 -3.46 -10.45 1.71
C ARG A 85 -3.53 -11.30 0.43
N PHE A 86 -2.38 -11.58 -0.17
CA PHE A 86 -2.29 -12.39 -1.38
C PHE A 86 -1.70 -13.75 -1.05
N THR A 87 -2.31 -14.80 -1.58
CA THR A 87 -1.78 -16.16 -1.51
C THR A 87 -2.02 -16.90 -2.82
N ILE A 88 -1.13 -17.84 -3.13
CA ILE A 88 -1.37 -18.91 -4.10
C ILE A 88 -1.09 -20.23 -3.39
N ASP A 89 -2.03 -21.17 -3.46
CA ASP A 89 -1.95 -22.47 -2.79
C ASP A 89 -1.59 -22.37 -1.28
N GLY A 90 -2.14 -21.37 -0.60
CA GLY A 90 -1.90 -21.10 0.81
C GLY A 90 -0.51 -20.51 1.13
N LYS A 91 0.33 -20.25 0.13
CA LYS A 91 1.64 -19.60 0.30
C LYS A 91 1.52 -18.10 0.03
N PRO A 92 2.13 -17.24 0.86
CA PRO A 92 1.99 -15.80 0.72
C PRO A 92 2.70 -15.27 -0.53
N ILE A 93 2.10 -14.24 -1.14
CA ILE A 93 2.75 -13.36 -2.13
C ILE A 93 2.88 -11.99 -1.49
N PHE A 94 4.07 -11.40 -1.51
CA PHE A 94 4.33 -10.14 -0.82
C PHE A 94 3.72 -8.94 -1.53
N HIS A 95 3.33 -7.95 -0.73
CA HIS A 95 2.92 -6.64 -1.20
C HIS A 95 4.10 -5.79 -1.68
N PHE A 96 3.83 -4.83 -2.57
CA PHE A 96 4.80 -3.81 -3.00
C PHE A 96 4.33 -2.42 -2.60
N VAL A 97 5.16 -1.71 -1.85
CA VAL A 97 4.96 -0.32 -1.37
C VAL A 97 3.54 -0.01 -0.86
N GLY A 98 2.89 -1.01 -0.27
CA GLY A 98 1.54 -0.90 0.28
C GLY A 98 0.42 -0.72 -0.74
N THR A 99 0.65 -0.99 -2.03
CA THR A 99 -0.32 -0.75 -3.11
C THR A 99 -0.56 -2.01 -3.96
N SER A 100 0.47 -2.64 -4.52
CA SER A 100 0.39 -3.90 -5.25
C SER A 100 -0.64 -3.89 -6.39
N THR A 101 -0.61 -2.86 -7.23
CA THR A 101 -1.69 -2.58 -8.20
C THR A 101 -1.69 -3.43 -9.46
N PHE A 102 -0.71 -4.33 -9.64
CA PHE A 102 -0.73 -5.33 -10.72
C PHE A 102 -1.58 -6.55 -10.34
N SER A 103 -2.81 -6.28 -9.89
CA SER A 103 -3.83 -7.26 -9.51
C SER A 103 -5.21 -6.64 -9.74
N GLU A 104 -6.21 -7.44 -10.08
CA GLU A 104 -7.59 -6.97 -10.26
C GLU A 104 -8.18 -6.40 -8.96
N TYR A 105 -7.75 -6.95 -7.83
CA TYR A 105 -8.10 -6.47 -6.49
C TYR A 105 -6.85 -6.38 -5.62
N THR A 106 -6.81 -5.40 -4.71
CA THR A 106 -5.75 -5.23 -3.73
C THR A 106 -6.31 -4.71 -2.40
N VAL A 107 -5.56 -4.89 -1.32
CA VAL A 107 -5.92 -4.41 0.01
C VAL A 107 -4.88 -3.39 0.45
N ILE A 108 -5.33 -2.17 0.73
CA ILE A 108 -4.49 -1.00 0.99
C ILE A 108 -4.94 -0.35 2.32
N HIS A 109 -4.00 0.20 3.07
CA HIS A 109 -4.34 0.96 4.27
C HIS A 109 -5.12 2.24 3.88
N VAL A 110 -6.22 2.56 4.57
CA VAL A 110 -7.10 3.70 4.20
C VAL A 110 -6.35 5.02 4.02
N GLY A 111 -5.38 5.32 4.90
CA GLY A 111 -4.54 6.53 4.78
C GLY A 111 -3.64 6.58 3.54
N CYS A 112 -3.59 5.53 2.72
CA CYS A 112 -2.88 5.47 1.44
C CYS A 112 -3.83 5.50 0.22
N LEU A 113 -5.12 5.81 0.43
CA LEU A 113 -6.11 5.96 -0.64
C LEU A 113 -6.62 7.40 -0.69
N ALA A 114 -6.45 8.05 -1.83
CA ALA A 114 -7.06 9.34 -2.11
C ALA A 114 -8.41 9.13 -2.80
N LYS A 115 -9.49 9.68 -2.23
CA LYS A 115 -10.83 9.72 -2.83
C LYS A 115 -10.96 10.85 -3.85
#